data_AF-A0A3C0L137-F1
#
_entry.id   AF-A0A3C0L137-F1
#
_cell.length_a   1.000
_cell.length_b   1.000
_cell.length_c   1.000
_cell.angle_alpha   90.00
_cell.angle_beta   90.00
_cell.angle_gamma   90.00
#
_symmetry.space_group_name_H-M   'P 1'
#
loop_
_entity.id
_entity.type
_entity.pdbx_description
1 polymer ?
#
loop_
_entity_poly.entity_id
_entity_poly.type
_entity_poly.pdbx_seq_one_letter_code
_entity_poly.pdbx_strand_id
1 'polypeptide(L)'
;AGIEIENTLDADVFDNVAINNTGGILVFNMPNLSQEGARTRIFRNLVHNNNTENFAAPGGAVAGVPAGSGIVINANDEVEIFENDLAGNDTAHIIISSVFSTNYASRETASAFDPYPETLYIHDNRYEGGGASPDTLELKALKLAMFGLTGAFPNVIWDGFLNPEKAVDGKLPPALNFCIAGEPGTQLLNVDGPGGYANPAIEQSQFQCRHEPLPPVQLSI
;
A
#
# COMPACT_ATOMS: atom_id res chain seq x y z
N ALA A 1 6.15 9.66 -7.43
CA ALA A 1 5.41 9.95 -6.19
C ALA A 1 5.95 11.24 -5.59
N GLY A 2 5.42 11.71 -4.45
CA GLY A 2 6.02 12.82 -3.71
C GLY A 2 7.31 12.40 -3.00
N ILE A 3 7.25 11.28 -2.28
CA ILE A 3 8.39 10.68 -1.56
C ILE A 3 8.50 9.20 -1.96
N GLU A 4 9.71 8.75 -2.26
CA GLU A 4 10.01 7.40 -2.74
C GLU A 4 11.08 6.73 -1.87
N ILE A 5 10.78 5.53 -1.39
CA ILE A 5 11.65 4.67 -0.59
C ILE A 5 11.84 3.39 -1.42
N GLU A 6 12.87 3.40 -2.25
CA GLU A 6 13.20 2.31 -3.19
C GLU A 6 14.27 1.41 -2.57
N ASN A 7 13.98 0.12 -2.39
CA ASN A 7 14.95 -0.91 -1.97
C ASN A 7 15.80 -0.51 -0.73
N THR A 8 15.18 0.22 0.20
CA THR A 8 15.84 0.82 1.36
C THR A 8 15.56 0.01 2.62
N LEU A 9 16.61 -0.26 3.40
CA LEU A 9 16.52 -0.87 4.73
C LEU A 9 16.48 0.24 5.77
N ASP A 10 15.60 0.10 6.76
CA ASP A 10 15.56 0.96 7.96
C ASP A 10 15.36 2.45 7.61
N ALA A 11 14.13 2.83 7.29
CA ALA A 11 13.77 4.21 6.91
C ALA A 11 12.71 4.81 7.84
N ASP A 12 12.98 6.01 8.35
CA ASP A 12 12.01 6.84 9.07
C ASP A 12 11.51 7.97 8.17
N VAL A 13 10.24 7.92 7.79
CA VAL A 13 9.57 8.90 6.91
C VAL A 13 8.54 9.66 7.73
N PHE A 14 8.92 10.84 8.24
CA PHE A 14 8.08 11.54 9.21
C PHE A 14 8.11 13.06 9.14
N ASP A 15 7.06 13.68 9.68
CA ASP A 15 6.87 15.13 9.74
C ASP A 15 6.95 15.81 8.34
N ASN A 16 6.53 15.08 7.28
CA ASN A 16 6.49 15.59 5.91
C ASN A 16 5.09 16.07 5.50
N VAL A 17 5.04 16.81 4.40
CA VAL A 17 3.82 17.24 3.72
C VAL A 17 3.87 16.74 2.27
N ALA A 18 3.04 15.76 1.93
CA ALA A 18 2.94 15.15 0.61
C ALA A 18 1.57 15.44 -0.03
N ILE A 19 1.53 16.43 -0.92
CA ILE A 19 0.30 16.99 -1.50
C ILE A 19 0.44 17.19 -3.01
N ASN A 20 -0.67 17.04 -3.75
CA ASN A 20 -0.74 17.30 -5.20
C ASN A 20 0.29 16.50 -6.01
N ASN A 21 0.55 15.25 -5.59
CA ASN A 21 1.29 14.27 -6.38
C ASN A 21 0.32 13.30 -7.05
N THR A 22 0.82 12.36 -7.85
CA THR A 22 0.03 11.18 -8.29
C THR A 22 -0.14 10.18 -7.15
N GLY A 23 0.95 9.93 -6.43
CA GLY A 23 1.00 9.15 -5.21
C GLY A 23 1.80 9.93 -4.17
N GLY A 24 1.33 9.97 -2.92
CA GLY A 24 1.98 10.73 -1.84
C GLY A 24 3.33 10.14 -1.44
N ILE A 25 3.30 8.99 -0.76
CA ILE A 25 4.49 8.26 -0.27
C ILE A 25 4.48 6.86 -0.88
N LEU A 26 5.60 6.43 -1.44
CA LEU A 26 5.73 5.13 -2.09
C LEU A 26 6.92 4.38 -1.50
N VAL A 27 6.66 3.21 -0.92
CA VAL A 27 7.68 2.26 -0.44
C VAL A 27 7.64 1.05 -1.34
N PHE A 28 8.74 0.74 -2.01
CA PHE A 28 8.73 -0.31 -3.01
C PHE A 28 10.09 -0.98 -3.20
N ASN A 29 10.06 -2.26 -3.57
CA ASN A 29 11.24 -2.98 -4.02
C ASN A 29 11.18 -3.25 -5.52
N MET A 30 12.23 -2.84 -6.22
CA MET A 30 12.46 -3.17 -7.62
C MET A 30 12.99 -4.60 -7.75
N PRO A 31 12.42 -5.42 -8.66
CA PRO A 31 12.79 -6.84 -8.79
C PRO A 31 14.22 -7.06 -9.31
N ASN A 32 14.79 -6.07 -10.00
CA ASN A 32 16.07 -6.21 -10.71
C ASN A 32 17.28 -5.70 -9.90
N LEU A 33 17.11 -5.43 -8.60
CA LEU A 33 18.17 -4.95 -7.72
C LEU A 33 18.59 -6.03 -6.72
N SER A 34 19.86 -6.01 -6.31
CA SER A 34 20.43 -7.03 -5.41
C SER A 34 20.07 -6.83 -3.93
N GLN A 35 19.60 -5.64 -3.57
CA GLN A 35 19.19 -5.30 -2.22
C GLN A 35 17.68 -5.14 -2.19
N GLU A 36 17.03 -5.76 -1.22
CA GLU A 36 15.64 -5.52 -0.88
C GLU A 36 15.55 -4.50 0.26
N GLY A 37 14.50 -3.70 0.24
CA GLY A 37 14.13 -2.84 1.35
C GLY A 37 13.17 -3.55 2.30
N ALA A 38 13.19 -3.11 3.55
CA ALA A 38 12.30 -3.53 4.63
C ALA A 38 12.42 -2.56 5.81
N ARG A 39 11.52 -2.66 6.80
CA ARG A 39 11.58 -1.90 8.06
C ARG A 39 11.44 -0.39 7.86
N THR A 40 10.44 0.00 7.08
CA THR A 40 10.09 1.41 6.89
C THR A 40 9.01 1.84 7.87
N ARG A 41 9.24 2.94 8.57
CA ARG A 41 8.25 3.60 9.43
C ARG A 41 7.77 4.88 8.78
N ILE A 42 6.47 5.02 8.57
CA ILE A 42 5.83 6.20 7.96
C ILE A 42 4.91 6.82 9.00
N PHE A 43 5.27 7.99 9.53
CA PHE A 43 4.52 8.56 10.65
C PHE A 43 4.46 10.07 10.73
N ARG A 44 3.36 10.61 11.29
CA ARG A 44 3.15 12.07 11.45
C ARG A 44 3.29 12.87 10.16
N ASN A 45 2.95 12.27 9.02
CA ASN A 45 2.91 12.98 7.76
C ASN A 45 1.51 13.53 7.48
N LEU A 46 1.45 14.64 6.75
CA LEU A 46 0.24 15.15 6.12
C LEU A 46 0.22 14.67 4.66
N VAL A 47 -0.65 13.72 4.33
CA VAL A 47 -0.69 13.06 3.01
C VAL A 47 -2.05 13.28 2.36
N HIS A 48 -2.18 14.32 1.53
CA HIS A 48 -3.50 14.75 1.08
C HIS A 48 -3.58 15.26 -0.35
N ASN A 49 -4.75 15.06 -0.98
CA ASN A 49 -5.06 15.51 -2.34
C ASN A 49 -4.01 15.07 -3.38
N ASN A 50 -3.46 13.86 -3.26
CA ASN A 50 -2.50 13.33 -4.22
C ASN A 50 -3.22 12.80 -5.47
N ASN A 51 -3.91 13.70 -6.19
CA ASN A 51 -4.80 13.36 -7.31
C ASN A 51 -4.26 13.83 -8.68
N THR A 52 -3.00 14.22 -8.77
CA THR A 52 -2.39 14.67 -10.03
C THR A 52 -2.21 13.50 -10.98
N GLU A 53 -2.62 13.67 -12.24
CA GLU A 53 -2.42 12.66 -13.29
C GLU A 53 -0.97 12.18 -13.35
N ASN A 54 -0.78 10.88 -13.57
CA ASN A 54 0.56 10.30 -13.62
C ASN A 54 1.34 10.85 -14.83
N PHE A 55 2.48 11.49 -14.56
CA PHE A 55 3.35 12.11 -15.55
C PHE A 55 4.70 11.39 -15.68
N ALA A 56 4.88 10.24 -15.02
CA ALA A 56 6.10 9.48 -15.10
C ALA A 56 6.34 8.95 -16.52
N ALA A 57 7.60 8.82 -16.91
CA ALA A 57 7.95 8.28 -18.22
C ALA A 57 7.38 6.86 -18.37
N PRO A 58 6.77 6.52 -19.52
CA PRO A 58 6.25 5.18 -19.77
C PRO A 58 7.31 4.11 -19.51
N GLY A 59 6.90 3.09 -18.77
CA GLY A 59 7.78 1.99 -18.36
C GLY A 59 8.63 2.28 -17.12
N GLY A 60 8.63 3.50 -16.56
CA GLY A 60 9.22 3.77 -15.24
C GLY A 60 8.49 3.03 -14.11
N ALA A 61 9.16 2.78 -12.99
CA ALA A 61 8.60 2.02 -11.87
C ALA A 61 7.28 2.65 -11.35
N VAL A 62 7.27 3.98 -11.23
CA VAL A 62 6.12 4.70 -10.68
C VAL A 62 5.05 5.05 -11.73
N ALA A 63 5.25 4.66 -12.99
CA ALA A 63 4.28 4.94 -14.07
C ALA A 63 3.00 4.10 -13.96
N GLY A 64 3.02 3.01 -13.18
CA GLY A 64 1.84 2.20 -12.87
C GLY A 64 1.06 2.65 -11.64
N VAL A 65 1.54 3.66 -10.90
CA VAL A 65 0.86 4.13 -9.68
C VAL A 65 -0.42 4.86 -10.06
N PRO A 66 -1.60 4.43 -9.55
CA PRO A 66 -2.86 5.13 -9.79
C PRO A 66 -2.81 6.55 -9.21
N ALA A 67 -3.29 7.55 -9.96
CA ALA A 67 -3.55 8.86 -9.38
C ALA A 67 -4.54 8.76 -8.20
N GLY A 68 -4.41 9.61 -7.20
CA GLY A 68 -5.26 9.53 -6.01
C GLY A 68 -4.74 8.55 -4.96
N SER A 69 -3.47 8.17 -5.01
CA SER A 69 -2.87 7.26 -4.03
C SER A 69 -2.23 8.05 -2.88
N GLY A 70 -2.58 7.72 -1.63
CA GLY A 70 -1.96 8.32 -0.45
C GLY A 70 -0.57 7.74 -0.17
N ILE A 71 -0.54 6.63 0.56
CA ILE A 71 0.63 5.81 0.83
C ILE A 71 0.50 4.51 0.03
N VAL A 72 1.56 4.09 -0.64
CA VAL A 72 1.56 2.86 -1.43
C VAL A 72 2.74 2.00 -1.00
N ILE A 73 2.46 0.76 -0.63
CA ILE A 73 3.44 -0.26 -0.31
C ILE A 73 3.44 -1.30 -1.44
N ASN A 74 4.59 -1.52 -2.05
CA ASN A 74 4.75 -2.49 -3.12
C ASN A 74 5.88 -3.48 -2.84
N ALA A 75 5.55 -4.76 -2.68
CA ALA A 75 6.51 -5.84 -2.47
C ALA A 75 7.58 -5.50 -1.42
N ASN A 76 7.13 -5.05 -0.25
CA ASN A 76 8.00 -4.60 0.82
C ASN A 76 7.47 -5.12 2.16
N ASP A 77 8.41 -5.52 3.00
CA ASP A 77 8.13 -6.18 4.27
C ASP A 77 8.44 -5.30 5.46
N GLU A 78 7.77 -5.60 6.58
CA GLU A 78 7.98 -4.91 7.86
C GLU A 78 7.75 -3.40 7.69
N VAL A 79 6.56 -2.99 7.25
CA VAL A 79 6.22 -1.56 7.13
C VAL A 79 5.24 -1.14 8.21
N GLU A 80 5.59 -0.11 8.95
CA GLU A 80 4.74 0.48 9.99
C GLU A 80 4.21 1.85 9.51
N ILE A 81 2.89 2.00 9.45
CA ILE A 81 2.21 3.22 8.99
C ILE A 81 1.36 3.73 10.15
N PHE A 82 1.80 4.81 10.80
CA PHE A 82 1.13 5.25 12.00
C PHE A 82 1.08 6.74 12.22
N GLU A 83 0.07 7.19 12.93
CA GLU A 83 -0.12 8.59 13.27
C GLU A 83 -0.01 9.54 12.05
N ASN A 84 -0.49 9.18 10.86
CA ASN A 84 -0.56 10.09 9.71
C ASN A 84 -1.96 10.71 9.56
N ASP A 85 -2.02 11.91 8.98
CA ASP A 85 -3.27 12.55 8.56
C ASP A 85 -3.42 12.37 7.04
N LEU A 86 -4.36 11.53 6.62
CA LEU A 86 -4.60 11.22 5.22
C LEU A 86 -5.95 11.76 4.76
N ALA A 87 -5.96 12.61 3.74
CA ALA A 87 -7.19 13.27 3.31
C ALA A 87 -7.34 13.39 1.79
N GLY A 88 -8.55 13.17 1.26
CA GLY A 88 -8.88 13.51 -0.13
C GLY A 88 -8.04 12.82 -1.21
N ASN A 89 -7.46 11.65 -0.95
CA ASN A 89 -6.77 10.84 -1.96
C ASN A 89 -7.83 10.02 -2.72
N ASP A 90 -8.00 10.28 -4.02
CA ASP A 90 -9.19 9.86 -4.78
C ASP A 90 -9.30 8.34 -5.01
N THR A 91 -8.17 7.62 -5.08
CA THR A 91 -8.13 6.16 -5.21
C THR A 91 -8.19 5.48 -3.85
N ALA A 92 -7.23 5.74 -2.97
CA ALA A 92 -7.20 5.18 -1.62
C ALA A 92 -6.18 5.93 -0.74
N HIS A 93 -6.37 5.86 0.57
CA HIS A 93 -5.37 6.40 1.50
C HIS A 93 -4.16 5.50 1.62
N ILE A 94 -4.35 4.18 1.67
CA ILE A 94 -3.27 3.19 1.72
C ILE A 94 -3.53 2.11 0.66
N ILE A 95 -2.54 1.84 -0.19
CA ILE A 95 -2.56 0.73 -1.15
C ILE A 95 -1.44 -0.24 -0.81
N ILE A 96 -1.79 -1.52 -0.66
CA ILE A 96 -0.86 -2.62 -0.43
C ILE A 96 -0.88 -3.49 -1.69
N SER A 97 0.30 -3.73 -2.26
CA SER A 97 0.39 -4.48 -3.52
C SER A 97 1.66 -5.33 -3.59
N SER A 98 1.56 -6.41 -4.34
CA SER A 98 2.66 -7.22 -4.84
C SER A 98 3.23 -6.63 -6.13
N VAL A 99 4.40 -7.12 -6.53
CA VAL A 99 4.97 -6.77 -7.84
C VAL A 99 4.05 -7.17 -8.99
N PHE A 100 3.20 -8.20 -8.83
CA PHE A 100 2.31 -8.70 -9.88
C PHE A 100 1.24 -7.68 -10.32
N SER A 101 0.92 -6.71 -9.47
CA SER A 101 0.01 -5.60 -9.80
C SER A 101 0.70 -4.37 -10.39
N THR A 102 2.01 -4.44 -10.66
CA THR A 102 2.79 -3.32 -11.20
C THR A 102 2.97 -3.39 -12.71
N ASN A 103 3.32 -2.27 -13.32
CA ASN A 103 3.69 -2.21 -14.73
C ASN A 103 5.07 -2.82 -15.04
N TYR A 104 5.81 -3.28 -14.03
CA TYR A 104 7.11 -3.90 -14.15
C TYR A 104 7.15 -5.36 -13.68
N ALA A 105 5.99 -6.00 -13.52
CA ALA A 105 5.86 -7.39 -13.11
C ALA A 105 6.62 -8.40 -14.01
N SER A 106 6.86 -8.05 -15.28
CA SER A 106 7.55 -8.90 -16.26
C SER A 106 9.06 -8.65 -16.37
N ARG A 107 9.63 -7.76 -15.53
CA ARG A 107 11.07 -7.49 -15.56
C ARG A 107 11.86 -8.67 -15.00
N GLU A 108 13.13 -8.72 -15.41
CA GLU A 108 14.07 -9.67 -14.84
C GLU A 108 14.13 -9.48 -13.32
N THR A 109 14.08 -10.60 -12.61
CA THR A 109 13.93 -10.65 -11.17
C THR A 109 15.16 -11.32 -10.57
N ALA A 110 15.76 -10.69 -9.57
CA ALA A 110 16.84 -11.26 -8.79
C ALA A 110 16.36 -12.55 -8.13
N SER A 111 17.22 -13.56 -8.02
CA SER A 111 16.81 -14.89 -7.56
C SER A 111 16.24 -14.94 -6.14
N ALA A 112 16.59 -13.95 -5.31
CA ALA A 112 16.14 -13.85 -3.92
C ALA A 112 14.94 -12.90 -3.75
N PHE A 113 14.41 -12.33 -4.84
CA PHE A 113 13.40 -11.30 -4.76
C PHE A 113 12.07 -11.82 -4.19
N ASP A 114 11.56 -11.19 -3.14
CA ASP A 114 10.22 -11.40 -2.60
C ASP A 114 9.22 -10.42 -3.26
N PRO A 115 8.26 -10.91 -4.08
CA PRO A 115 7.31 -10.05 -4.75
C PRO A 115 6.09 -9.70 -3.88
N TYR A 116 5.99 -10.22 -2.65
CA TYR A 116 4.82 -10.09 -1.79
C TYR A 116 5.06 -9.06 -0.67
N PRO A 117 4.05 -8.25 -0.30
CA PRO A 117 4.12 -7.45 0.91
C PRO A 117 3.72 -8.28 2.13
N GLU A 118 4.51 -8.23 3.20
CA GLU A 118 4.27 -8.99 4.43
C GLU A 118 4.61 -8.18 5.69
N THR A 119 3.97 -8.51 6.82
CA THR A 119 4.25 -7.88 8.12
C THR A 119 4.02 -6.36 8.13
N LEU A 120 2.84 -5.92 7.69
CA LEU A 120 2.45 -4.51 7.73
C LEU A 120 1.71 -4.19 9.03
N TYR A 121 2.05 -3.07 9.66
CA TYR A 121 1.34 -2.58 10.83
C TYR A 121 0.81 -1.16 10.61
N ILE A 122 -0.50 -1.05 10.47
CA ILE A 122 -1.21 0.21 10.20
C ILE A 122 -1.98 0.58 11.46
N HIS A 123 -1.69 1.72 12.07
CA HIS A 123 -2.42 2.11 13.27
C HIS A 123 -2.46 3.60 13.57
N ASP A 124 -3.49 4.02 14.29
CA ASP A 124 -3.63 5.38 14.82
C ASP A 124 -3.56 6.50 13.74
N ASN A 125 -3.78 6.16 12.45
CA ASN A 125 -3.93 7.14 11.39
C ASN A 125 -5.33 7.77 11.41
N ARG A 126 -5.44 8.97 10.84
CA ARG A 126 -6.69 9.74 10.77
C ARG A 126 -7.02 9.98 9.30
N TYR A 127 -8.27 9.71 8.94
CA TYR A 127 -8.73 9.73 7.56
C TYR A 127 -9.86 10.73 7.36
N GLU A 128 -9.83 11.46 6.25
CA GLU A 128 -10.89 12.39 5.86
C GLU A 128 -11.15 12.36 4.33
N GLY A 129 -12.37 12.02 3.92
CA GLY A 129 -12.74 11.95 2.50
C GLY A 129 -11.94 10.90 1.73
N GLY A 130 -11.87 11.01 0.39
CA GLY A 130 -11.09 10.07 -0.45
C GLY A 130 -11.85 8.81 -0.90
N GLY A 131 -11.20 8.00 -1.74
CA GLY A 131 -11.70 6.71 -2.25
C GLY A 131 -12.91 6.78 -3.19
N ALA A 132 -13.37 7.98 -3.55
CA ALA A 132 -14.61 8.18 -4.29
C ALA A 132 -14.43 8.15 -5.82
N SER A 133 -13.20 8.35 -6.31
CA SER A 133 -12.90 8.52 -7.74
C SER A 133 -11.58 7.83 -8.12
N PRO A 134 -11.48 6.49 -8.00
CA PRO A 134 -10.24 5.79 -8.31
C PRO A 134 -9.84 5.95 -9.78
N ASP A 135 -8.55 5.88 -10.08
CA ASP A 135 -8.01 6.28 -11.39
C ASP A 135 -8.30 5.28 -12.53
N THR A 136 -7.99 3.99 -12.31
CA THR A 136 -8.05 2.97 -13.37
C THR A 136 -9.48 2.55 -13.71
N LEU A 137 -9.69 2.03 -14.92
CA LEU A 137 -11.01 1.58 -15.36
C LEU A 137 -11.52 0.41 -14.50
N GLU A 138 -10.62 -0.50 -14.16
CA GLU A 138 -10.88 -1.67 -13.31
C GLU A 138 -11.34 -1.22 -11.92
N LEU A 139 -10.62 -0.29 -11.30
CA LEU A 139 -10.98 0.23 -9.98
C LEU A 139 -12.28 1.06 -10.02
N LYS A 140 -12.53 1.83 -11.09
CA LYS A 140 -13.81 2.52 -11.30
C LYS A 140 -14.98 1.54 -11.40
N ALA A 141 -14.81 0.47 -12.17
CA ALA A 141 -15.82 -0.57 -12.33
C ALA A 141 -16.06 -1.32 -11.01
N LEU A 142 -14.98 -1.65 -10.29
CA LEU A 142 -15.03 -2.29 -8.97
C LEU A 142 -15.76 -1.41 -7.95
N LYS A 143 -15.42 -0.13 -7.88
CA LYS A 143 -16.06 0.85 -6.99
C LYS A 143 -17.56 0.93 -7.27
N LEU A 144 -17.94 1.03 -8.54
CA LEU A 144 -19.33 1.05 -8.96
C LEU A 144 -20.06 -0.24 -8.55
N ALA A 145 -19.44 -1.40 -8.76
CA ALA A 145 -20.05 -2.70 -8.47
C ALA A 145 -20.28 -2.93 -6.97
N MET A 146 -19.32 -2.57 -6.12
CA MET A 146 -19.38 -2.85 -4.69
C MET A 146 -20.02 -1.73 -3.85
N PHE A 147 -19.83 -0.47 -4.25
CA PHE A 147 -20.19 0.69 -3.43
C PHE A 147 -21.16 1.65 -4.14
N GLY A 148 -21.49 1.40 -5.41
CA GLY A 148 -22.39 2.23 -6.19
C GLY A 148 -21.79 3.59 -6.59
N LEU A 149 -22.62 4.42 -7.20
CA LEU A 149 -22.21 5.71 -7.76
C LEU A 149 -21.65 6.67 -6.70
N THR A 150 -22.29 6.71 -5.52
CA THR A 150 -22.00 7.69 -4.45
C THR A 150 -21.13 7.12 -3.33
N GLY A 151 -20.82 5.82 -3.35
CA GLY A 151 -19.96 5.21 -2.35
C GLY A 151 -18.50 5.61 -2.52
N ALA A 152 -17.64 5.06 -1.66
CA ALA A 152 -16.19 5.21 -1.71
C ALA A 152 -15.55 3.89 -1.29
N PHE A 153 -14.33 3.66 -1.76
CA PHE A 153 -13.49 2.60 -1.21
C PHE A 153 -13.16 2.87 0.27
N PRO A 154 -12.89 1.81 1.06
CA PRO A 154 -12.37 1.99 2.41
C PRO A 154 -10.94 2.54 2.37
N ASN A 155 -10.42 2.92 3.54
CA ASN A 155 -9.12 3.60 3.66
C ASN A 155 -7.95 2.77 3.14
N VAL A 156 -8.02 1.44 3.28
CA VAL A 156 -6.96 0.50 2.88
C VAL A 156 -7.46 -0.40 1.77
N ILE A 157 -6.69 -0.50 0.69
CA ILE A 157 -6.91 -1.46 -0.39
C ILE A 157 -5.69 -2.38 -0.48
N TRP A 158 -5.94 -3.67 -0.67
CA TRP A 158 -4.93 -4.68 -0.92
C TRP A 158 -5.22 -5.43 -2.21
N ASP A 159 -4.18 -5.72 -2.98
CA ASP A 159 -4.26 -6.42 -4.26
C ASP A 159 -4.66 -7.90 -4.14
N GLY A 160 -4.58 -8.51 -2.95
CA GLY A 160 -5.00 -9.90 -2.71
C GLY A 160 -3.92 -10.95 -2.99
N PHE A 161 -2.71 -10.56 -3.40
CA PHE A 161 -1.63 -11.51 -3.65
C PHE A 161 -0.97 -11.95 -2.34
N LEU A 162 -0.87 -13.27 -2.16
CA LEU A 162 -0.21 -13.91 -1.03
C LEU A 162 0.93 -14.81 -1.50
N ASN A 163 1.99 -14.90 -0.69
CA ASN A 163 3.06 -15.85 -0.94
C ASN A 163 2.55 -17.29 -0.76
N PRO A 164 2.47 -18.12 -1.81
CA PRO A 164 1.91 -19.46 -1.74
C PRO A 164 2.76 -20.43 -0.92
N GLU A 165 4.04 -20.12 -0.68
CA GLU A 165 4.92 -20.93 0.16
C GLU A 165 4.73 -20.67 1.65
N LYS A 166 4.24 -19.48 2.00
CA LYS A 166 4.04 -19.03 3.40
C LYS A 166 2.57 -19.09 3.83
N ALA A 167 1.63 -18.96 2.88
CA ALA A 167 0.21 -18.97 3.17
C ALA A 167 -0.30 -20.37 3.55
N VAL A 168 -1.13 -20.44 4.59
CA VAL A 168 -1.81 -21.65 5.05
C VAL A 168 -3.32 -21.39 5.01
N ASP A 169 -4.05 -22.25 4.30
CA ASP A 169 -5.50 -22.12 4.10
C ASP A 169 -5.94 -20.74 3.57
N GLY A 170 -5.14 -20.18 2.65
CA GLY A 170 -5.40 -18.88 2.02
C GLY A 170 -5.13 -17.68 2.93
N LYS A 171 -4.36 -17.84 4.00
CA LYS A 171 -4.02 -16.77 4.95
C LYS A 171 -2.55 -16.78 5.31
N LEU A 172 -1.98 -15.62 5.57
CA LEU A 172 -0.65 -15.52 6.17
C LEU A 172 -0.70 -15.92 7.65
N PRO A 173 0.36 -16.55 8.17
CA PRO A 173 0.49 -16.74 9.61
C PRO A 173 0.54 -15.38 10.33
N PRO A 174 0.16 -15.30 11.61
CA PRO A 174 0.03 -14.03 12.33
C PRO A 174 1.26 -13.12 12.23
N ALA A 175 2.48 -13.69 12.25
CA ALA A 175 3.73 -12.93 12.17
C ALA A 175 3.97 -12.25 10.81
N LEU A 176 3.36 -12.74 9.73
CA LEU A 176 3.51 -12.19 8.38
C LEU A 176 2.27 -11.42 7.91
N ASN A 177 1.18 -11.47 8.68
CA ASN A 177 -0.09 -10.88 8.30
C ASN A 177 -0.03 -9.34 8.33
N PHE A 178 -1.06 -8.69 7.79
CA PHE A 178 -1.29 -7.26 8.01
C PHE A 178 -2.07 -7.06 9.31
N CYS A 179 -1.73 -6.03 10.07
CA CYS A 179 -2.46 -5.65 11.27
C CYS A 179 -2.90 -4.19 11.16
N ILE A 180 -4.19 -3.96 11.44
CA ILE A 180 -4.84 -2.66 11.52
C ILE A 180 -5.39 -2.50 12.93
N ALA A 181 -4.90 -1.51 13.67
CA ALA A 181 -5.28 -1.27 15.06
C ALA A 181 -5.49 0.21 15.34
N GLY A 182 -6.22 0.55 16.41
CA GLY A 182 -6.37 1.97 16.82
C GLY A 182 -7.16 2.86 15.86
N GLU A 183 -7.76 2.29 14.81
CA GLU A 183 -8.50 3.02 13.77
C GLU A 183 -9.95 2.49 13.65
N PRO A 184 -10.87 2.90 14.54
CA PRO A 184 -12.23 2.41 14.54
C PRO A 184 -12.93 2.64 13.20
N GLY A 185 -13.48 1.57 12.62
CA GLY A 185 -14.19 1.64 11.34
C GLY A 185 -13.32 1.55 10.11
N THR A 186 -11.98 1.54 10.22
CA THR A 186 -11.12 1.19 9.09
C THR A 186 -11.38 -0.26 8.68
N GLN A 187 -11.61 -0.44 7.37
CA GLN A 187 -11.75 -1.73 6.71
C GLN A 187 -10.67 -1.86 5.65
N LEU A 188 -10.35 -3.09 5.28
CA LEU A 188 -9.48 -3.38 4.15
C LEU A 188 -10.33 -3.93 3.00
N LEU A 189 -10.18 -3.37 1.80
CA LEU A 189 -10.73 -3.95 0.58
C LEU A 189 -9.67 -4.85 -0.06
N ASN A 190 -9.91 -6.15 -0.09
CA ASN A 190 -9.19 -7.08 -0.95
C ASN A 190 -9.84 -7.04 -2.34
N VAL A 191 -9.08 -6.62 -3.35
CA VAL A 191 -9.61 -6.47 -4.72
C VAL A 191 -9.61 -7.77 -5.52
N ASP A 192 -9.08 -8.87 -4.98
CA ASP A 192 -8.95 -10.16 -5.66
C ASP A 192 -8.13 -10.09 -6.96
N GLY A 193 -6.96 -9.45 -6.92
CA GLY A 193 -6.03 -9.37 -8.04
C GLY A 193 -5.66 -10.73 -8.65
N PRO A 194 -5.31 -11.76 -7.86
CA PRO A 194 -5.03 -13.11 -8.40
C PRO A 194 -6.22 -13.74 -9.12
N GLY A 195 -7.45 -13.49 -8.65
CA GLY A 195 -8.69 -13.94 -9.26
C GLY A 195 -9.20 -13.04 -10.40
N GLY A 196 -8.46 -11.98 -10.75
CA GLY A 196 -8.86 -11.05 -11.81
C GLY A 196 -10.06 -10.18 -11.42
N TYR A 197 -10.12 -9.76 -10.15
CA TYR A 197 -11.19 -8.93 -9.57
C TYR A 197 -12.57 -9.61 -9.53
N ALA A 198 -12.61 -10.93 -9.55
CA ALA A 198 -13.86 -11.69 -9.64
C ALA A 198 -14.60 -11.78 -8.29
N ASN A 199 -13.88 -11.84 -7.17
CA ASN A 199 -14.43 -12.02 -5.83
C ASN A 199 -13.86 -11.00 -4.83
N PRO A 200 -13.99 -9.70 -5.10
CA PRO A 200 -13.49 -8.69 -4.18
C PRO A 200 -14.28 -8.70 -2.87
N ALA A 201 -13.60 -8.43 -1.76
CA ALA A 201 -14.19 -8.58 -0.42
C ALA A 201 -13.72 -7.48 0.53
N ILE A 202 -14.65 -7.06 1.40
CA ILE A 202 -14.30 -6.26 2.57
C ILE A 202 -13.89 -7.19 3.69
N GLU A 203 -12.65 -7.03 4.12
CA GLU A 203 -12.03 -7.84 5.15
C GLU A 203 -11.72 -6.97 6.37
N GLN A 204 -12.00 -7.51 7.55
CA GLN A 204 -11.85 -6.76 8.79
C GLN A 204 -11.31 -7.64 9.92
N SER A 205 -12.01 -8.71 10.27
CA SER A 205 -11.70 -9.50 11.48
C SER A 205 -10.29 -10.08 11.51
N GLN A 206 -9.76 -10.53 10.38
CA GLN A 206 -8.41 -11.11 10.33
C GLN A 206 -7.29 -10.09 10.39
N PHE A 207 -7.58 -8.83 10.07
CA PHE A 207 -6.61 -7.73 10.14
C PHE A 207 -6.72 -6.94 11.43
N GLN A 208 -7.71 -7.20 12.28
CA GLN A 208 -7.80 -6.63 13.64
C GLN A 208 -6.81 -7.33 14.59
N CYS A 209 -5.53 -7.13 14.36
CA CYS A 209 -4.42 -7.64 15.16
C CYS A 209 -3.41 -6.52 15.47
N ARG A 210 -2.31 -6.88 16.12
CA ARG A 210 -1.21 -5.97 16.42
C ARG A 210 0.11 -6.68 16.13
N HIS A 211 1.05 -5.94 15.56
CA HIS A 211 2.46 -6.29 15.57
C HIS A 211 3.18 -5.50 16.66
N GLU A 212 4.41 -5.90 16.97
CA GLU A 212 5.30 -5.06 17.76
C GLU A 212 5.75 -3.85 16.91
N PRO A 213 5.70 -2.62 17.44
CA PRO A 213 6.20 -1.43 16.74
C PRO A 213 7.67 -1.57 16.35
N LEU A 214 8.04 -1.00 15.20
CA LEU A 214 9.43 -1.01 14.75
C LEU A 214 10.28 -0.03 15.58
N PRO A 215 11.52 -0.41 15.91
CA PRO A 215 12.42 0.51 16.61
C PRO A 215 12.75 1.70 15.71
N PRO A 216 12.99 2.90 16.27
CA PRO A 216 13.52 4.03 15.50
C PRO A 216 14.84 3.68 14.82
N VAL A 217 15.02 4.20 13.61
CA VAL A 217 16.26 4.03 12.84
C VAL A 217 17.44 4.61 13.62
N GLN A 218 18.51 3.81 13.74
CA GLN A 218 19.77 4.25 14.37
C GLN A 218 20.82 4.43 13.28
N LEU A 219 21.22 5.69 13.05
CA LEU A 219 22.33 6.00 12.17
C LEU A 219 23.64 5.81 12.93
N SER A 220 24.60 5.13 12.32
CA SER A 220 25.96 5.08 12.84
C SER A 220 26.56 6.48 12.73
N ILE A 221 26.97 7.04 13.88
CA ILE A 221 27.65 8.34 13.98
C ILE A 221 29.16 8.12 13.99
#